data_AF-A0A8T5LDB9-F1
#
_entry.id   AF-A0A8T5LDB9-F1
#
_cell.length_a   1.000
_cell.length_b   1.000
_cell.length_c   1.000
_cell.angle_alpha   90.00
_cell.angle_beta   90.00
_cell.angle_gamma   90.00
#
_symmetry.space_group_name_H-M   'P 1'
#
loop_
_entity.id
_entity.type
_entity.pdbx_description
1 polymer ?
#
loop_
_entity_poly.entity_id
_entity_poly.type
_entity_poly.pdbx_seq_one_letter_code
_entity_poly.pdbx_strand_id
1 'polypeptide(L)'
;MEFARVKLAGRNLEEIQAICDQIIEIAKKYGVSYRGPIPLPTKKLKVQTLKTPCGDGTGHGNATWDRWEMRIHRRILDVGSNERALRQIVRIQIPEGVKIDIELKEKYEHQ
;
A
#
# COMPACT_ATOMS: atom_id res chain seq x y z
N MET A 1 24.35 8.11 3.66
CA MET A 1 23.76 7.75 2.33
C MET A 1 22.26 7.97 2.39
N GLU A 2 21.76 8.95 1.65
CA GLU A 2 20.34 9.34 1.62
C GLU A 2 19.53 8.38 0.73
N PHE A 3 18.32 8.03 1.15
CA PHE A 3 17.41 7.21 0.37
C PHE A 3 15.97 7.72 0.50
N ALA A 4 15.21 7.62 -0.58
CA ALA A 4 13.79 7.86 -0.59
C ALA A 4 13.04 6.56 -0.27
N ARG A 5 12.15 6.61 0.70
CA ARG A 5 11.26 5.52 1.08
C ARG A 5 9.89 5.76 0.46
N VAL A 6 9.50 4.88 -0.44
CA VAL A 6 8.19 4.88 -1.08
C VAL A 6 7.30 3.86 -0.36
N LYS A 7 6.20 4.34 0.20
CA LYS A 7 5.15 3.51 0.80
C LYS A 7 3.96 3.48 -0.14
N LEU A 8 3.51 2.28 -0.48
CA LEU A 8 2.32 2.06 -1.28
C LEU A 8 1.26 1.42 -0.39
N ALA A 9 0.03 1.93 -0.45
CA ALA A 9 -1.11 1.36 0.23
C ALA A 9 -2.32 1.37 -0.71
N GLY A 10 -3.05 0.27 -0.81
CA GLY A 10 -4.24 0.22 -1.66
C GLY A 10 -5.10 -1.00 -1.38
N ARG A 11 -6.26 -1.04 -2.05
CA ARG A 11 -7.23 -2.13 -1.90
C ARG A 11 -6.96 -3.30 -2.85
N ASN A 12 -6.54 -3.00 -4.08
CA ASN A 12 -6.27 -4.03 -5.08
C ASN A 12 -4.78 -4.45 -5.02
N LEU A 13 -4.52 -5.75 -4.99
CA LEU A 13 -3.16 -6.28 -4.92
C LEU A 13 -2.42 -6.13 -6.27
N GLU A 14 -3.13 -6.37 -7.38
CA GLU A 14 -2.55 -6.39 -8.72
C GLU A 14 -2.04 -5.01 -9.14
N GLU A 15 -2.83 -3.96 -8.88
CA GLU A 15 -2.45 -2.57 -9.16
C GLU A 15 -1.21 -2.14 -8.37
N ILE A 16 -1.14 -2.50 -7.07
CA ILE A 16 0.02 -2.18 -6.23
C ILE A 16 1.27 -2.90 -6.76
N GLN A 17 1.12 -4.16 -7.18
CA GLN A 17 2.22 -4.95 -7.72
C GLN A 17 2.72 -4.34 -9.04
N ALA A 18 1.81 -3.97 -9.94
CA ALA A 18 2.16 -3.31 -11.19
C ALA A 18 2.93 -1.99 -10.97
N ILE A 19 2.51 -1.17 -10.00
CA ILE A 19 3.21 0.07 -9.65
C ILE A 19 4.58 -0.21 -9.04
N CYS A 20 4.69 -1.20 -8.14
CA CYS A 20 5.98 -1.63 -7.60
C CYS A 20 6.96 -2.00 -8.73
N ASP A 21 6.49 -2.80 -9.69
CA ASP A 21 7.31 -3.29 -10.79
C ASP A 21 7.75 -2.14 -11.71
N GLN A 22 6.87 -1.18 -11.99
CA GLN A 22 7.22 0.05 -12.73
C GLN A 22 8.28 0.88 -12.00
N ILE A 23 8.18 1.04 -10.68
CA ILE A 23 9.19 1.80 -9.90
C ILE A 23 10.54 1.09 -9.94
N ILE A 24 10.56 -0.24 -9.87
CA ILE A 24 11.79 -1.04 -9.97
C ILE A 24 12.41 -0.91 -11.37
N GLU A 25 11.60 -0.94 -12.42
CA GLU A 25 12.07 -0.74 -13.79
C GLU A 25 12.69 0.64 -13.98
N ILE A 26 12.07 1.69 -13.44
CA ILE A 26 12.61 3.05 -13.42
C ILE A 26 13.94 3.07 -12.67
N ALA A 27 14.02 2.49 -11.46
CA ALA A 27 15.26 2.45 -10.69
C ALA A 27 16.39 1.76 -11.46
N LYS A 28 16.11 0.63 -12.13
CA LYS A 28 17.06 -0.08 -12.99
C LYS A 28 17.50 0.77 -14.18
N LYS A 29 16.56 1.44 -14.87
CA LYS A 29 16.85 2.30 -16.03
C LYS A 29 17.79 3.46 -15.70
N TYR A 30 17.67 4.02 -14.49
CA TYR A 30 18.54 5.11 -14.02
C TYR A 30 19.78 4.63 -13.25
N GLY A 31 20.00 3.32 -13.11
CA GLY A 31 21.15 2.75 -12.40
C GLY A 31 21.19 3.08 -10.91
N VAL A 32 20.03 3.32 -10.28
CA VAL A 32 19.95 3.70 -8.86
C VAL A 32 19.81 2.45 -8.01
N SER A 33 20.52 2.41 -6.87
CA SER A 33 20.36 1.33 -5.91
C SER A 33 18.94 1.32 -5.34
N TYR A 34 18.33 0.14 -5.26
CA TYR A 34 17.01 -0.02 -4.66
C TYR A 34 17.03 -1.23 -3.71
N ARG A 35 16.23 -1.15 -2.65
CA ARG A 35 15.87 -2.29 -1.81
C ARG A 35 14.46 -2.67 -2.19
N GLY A 36 14.30 -3.92 -2.61
CA GLY A 36 13.12 -4.46 -3.29
C GLY A 36 11.80 -4.26 -2.54
N PRO A 37 10.67 -4.55 -3.19
CA PRO A 37 9.34 -4.29 -2.64
C PRO A 37 9.10 -5.23 -1.45
N ILE A 38 9.21 -4.69 -0.24
CA ILE A 38 9.00 -5.45 0.98
C ILE A 38 7.49 -5.49 1.26
N PRO A 39 6.89 -6.69 1.33
CA PRO A 39 5.49 -6.84 1.68
C PRO A 39 5.27 -6.55 3.17
N LEU A 40 4.49 -5.51 3.46
CA LEU A 40 4.03 -5.26 4.82
C LEU A 40 2.74 -6.04 5.09
N PRO A 41 2.47 -6.39 6.36
CA PRO A 41 1.21 -7.04 6.75
C PRO A 41 -0.01 -6.27 6.25
N THR A 42 -0.93 -6.98 5.62
CA THR A 42 -2.19 -6.41 5.12
C THR A 42 -3.07 -6.05 6.30
N LYS A 43 -3.51 -4.79 6.37
CA LYS A 43 -4.44 -4.36 7.42
C LYS A 43 -5.84 -4.84 7.04
N LYS A 44 -6.46 -5.64 7.92
CA LYS A 44 -7.82 -6.14 7.75
C LYS A 44 -8.75 -5.30 8.62
N LEU A 45 -9.63 -4.53 8.00
CA LEU A 45 -10.71 -3.82 8.67
C LEU A 45 -11.94 -4.71 8.62
N LYS A 46 -12.42 -5.15 9.79
CA LYS A 46 -13.58 -6.01 9.92
C LYS A 46 -14.73 -5.21 10.50
N VAL A 47 -15.87 -5.22 9.83
CA VAL A 47 -17.10 -4.58 10.31
C VAL A 47 -18.19 -5.63 10.29
N GLN A 48 -18.89 -5.77 11.40
CA GLN A 48 -20.03 -6.69 11.52
C GLN A 48 -21.29 -5.85 11.65
N THR A 49 -22.28 -6.13 10.80
CA THR A 49 -23.57 -5.45 10.84
C THR A 49 -24.68 -6.48 10.98
N LEU A 50 -25.75 -6.09 11.67
CA LEU A 50 -26.99 -6.86 11.63
C LEU A 50 -27.59 -6.75 10.23
N LYS A 51 -28.10 -7.87 9.71
CA LYS A 51 -28.83 -7.87 8.43
C LYS A 51 -30.19 -7.18 8.55
N THR A 52 -30.83 -7.32 9.70
CA THR A 52 -32.21 -6.88 9.91
C THR A 52 -32.24 -5.45 10.45
N PRO A 53 -33.10 -4.57 9.91
CA PRO A 53 -33.24 -3.19 10.40
C PRO A 53 -34.10 -3.08 11.67
N CYS A 54 -35.06 -4.00 11.87
CA CYS A 54 -35.93 -4.04 13.05
C CYS A 54 -35.34 -5.01 14.08
N GLY A 55 -35.28 -4.60 15.35
CA GLY A 55 -34.70 -5.38 16.47
C GLY A 55 -35.45 -6.65 16.85
N ASP A 56 -36.59 -6.95 16.20
CA ASP A 56 -37.29 -8.22 16.33
C ASP A 56 -36.58 -9.32 15.53
N GLY A 57 -35.58 -9.94 16.17
CA GLY A 57 -34.93 -11.16 15.69
C GLY A 57 -35.81 -12.42 15.79
N THR A 58 -37.14 -12.28 15.70
CA THR A 58 -38.11 -13.24 16.24
C THR A 58 -39.06 -13.76 15.16
N GLY A 59 -38.50 -14.36 14.13
CA GLY A 59 -39.18 -15.44 13.41
C GLY A 59 -38.85 -16.80 14.04
N HIS A 60 -37.55 -17.10 14.17
CA HIS A 60 -37.02 -18.38 14.65
C HIS A 60 -35.54 -18.24 15.11
N GLY A 61 -35.28 -17.53 16.22
CA GLY A 61 -34.05 -17.66 17.02
C GLY A 61 -32.68 -17.30 16.40
N ASN A 62 -32.59 -16.85 15.14
CA ASN A 62 -31.30 -16.69 14.45
C ASN A 62 -31.03 -15.24 14.05
N ALA A 63 -30.40 -14.46 14.94
CA ALA A 63 -29.83 -13.17 14.61
C ALA A 63 -28.75 -13.36 13.53
N THR A 64 -29.02 -12.88 12.31
CA THR A 64 -28.09 -13.04 11.18
C THR A 64 -27.18 -11.82 11.07
N TRP A 65 -25.88 -12.05 11.06
CA TRP A 65 -24.84 -11.02 10.98
C TRP A 65 -24.15 -11.07 9.63
N ASP A 66 -23.99 -9.91 9.00
CA ASP A 66 -23.08 -9.73 7.88
C ASP A 66 -21.67 -9.44 8.39
N ARG A 67 -20.69 -10.05 7.74
CA ARG A 67 -19.27 -9.88 8.02
C ARG A 67 -18.60 -9.24 6.82
N TRP A 68 -18.38 -7.94 6.92
CA TRP A 68 -17.66 -7.17 5.92
C TRP A 68 -16.18 -7.13 6.27
N GLU A 69 -15.32 -7.34 5.28
CA GLU A 69 -13.87 -7.16 5.42
C GLU A 69 -13.34 -6.26 4.31
N MET A 70 -12.60 -5.23 4.69
CA MET A 70 -11.77 -4.44 3.78
C MET A 70 -10.31 -4.75 4.04
N ARG A 71 -9.58 -5.14 2.99
CA ARG A 71 -8.14 -5.42 3.03
C ARG A 71 -7.39 -4.25 2.43
N ILE A 72 -6.40 -3.74 3.16
CA ILE A 72 -5.48 -2.73 2.68
C ILE A 72 -4.09 -3.36 2.61
N HIS A 73 -3.65 -3.61 1.39
CA HIS A 73 -2.33 -4.14 1.09
C HIS A 73 -1.31 -3.00 1.16
N ARG A 74 -0.17 -3.28 1.81
CA ARG A 74 0.88 -2.30 2.02
C ARG A 74 2.20 -2.85 1.49
N ARG A 75 2.94 -2.00 0.78
CA ARG A 75 4.30 -2.29 0.29
C ARG A 75 5.21 -1.13 0.65
N ILE A 76 6.48 -1.43 0.85
CA ILE A 76 7.52 -0.43 1.06
C ILE A 76 8.70 -0.73 0.15
N LEU A 77 9.22 0.30 -0.49
CA LEU A 77 10.38 0.25 -1.37
C LEU A 77 11.33 1.37 -0.97
N ASP A 78 12.62 1.07 -0.82
CA ASP A 78 13.62 2.12 -0.61
C ASP A 78 14.41 2.29 -1.91
N VAL A 79 14.48 3.51 -2.44
CA VAL A 79 15.23 3.88 -3.64
C VAL A 79 16.32 4.88 -3.25
N GLY A 80 17.52 4.77 -3.83
CA GLY A 80 18.58 5.75 -3.60
C GLY A 80 18.14 7.18 -3.97
N SER A 81 18.65 8.17 -3.25
CA SER A 81 18.33 9.57 -3.53
C SER A 81 19.02 10.04 -4.81
N ASN A 82 18.32 9.93 -5.94
CA ASN A 82 18.69 10.54 -7.21
C ASN A 82 17.50 11.35 -7.71
N GLU A 83 17.67 12.67 -7.84
CA GLU A 83 16.61 13.58 -8.26
C GLU A 83 15.95 13.19 -9.59
N ARG A 84 16.74 12.67 -10.55
CA ARG A 84 16.21 12.27 -11.86
C ARG A 84 15.26 11.08 -11.74
N ALA A 85 15.60 10.10 -10.91
CA ALA A 85 14.75 8.94 -10.67
C ALA A 85 13.48 9.35 -9.90
N LEU A 86 13.61 10.20 -8.87
CA LEU A 86 12.47 10.66 -8.07
C LEU A 86 11.46 11.44 -8.90
N ARG A 87 11.91 12.33 -9.78
CA ARG A 87 11.01 13.07 -10.69
C ARG A 87 10.23 12.15 -11.63
N GLN A 88 10.78 11.00 -12.00
CA GLN A 88 10.09 10.02 -12.84
C GLN A 88 9.10 9.18 -12.04
N ILE A 89 9.43 8.82 -10.80
CA ILE A 89 8.52 8.09 -9.91
C ILE A 89 7.24 8.90 -9.67
N VAL A 90 7.36 10.22 -9.48
CA VAL A 90 6.20 11.11 -9.28
C VAL A 90 5.31 11.22 -10.54
N ARG A 91 5.86 10.94 -11.73
CA ARG A 91 5.11 11.01 -13.00
C ARG A 91 4.30 9.76 -13.33
N ILE A 92 4.48 8.69 -12.56
CA ILE A 92 3.72 7.45 -12.74
C ILE A 92 2.22 7.75 -12.61
N GLN A 93 1.41 7.20 -13.49
CA GLN A 93 -0.04 7.29 -13.40
C GLN A 93 -0.53 6.43 -12.24
N ILE A 94 -1.12 7.05 -11.24
CA ILE A 94 -1.60 6.37 -10.04
C ILE A 94 -3.10 6.08 -10.23
N PRO A 95 -3.53 4.81 -10.24
CA PRO A 95 -4.94 4.46 -10.33
C PRO A 95 -5.70 4.87 -9.05
N GLU A 96 -7.00 5.09 -9.20
CA GLU A 96 -7.86 5.44 -8.06
C GLU A 96 -7.87 4.31 -7.01
N GLY A 97 -7.62 4.66 -5.75
CA GLY A 97 -7.59 3.70 -4.65
C GLY A 97 -6.20 3.18 -4.28
N VAL A 98 -5.14 3.64 -4.96
CA VAL A 98 -3.76 3.49 -4.52
C VAL A 98 -3.24 4.80 -3.95
N LYS A 99 -2.77 4.75 -2.71
CA LYS A 99 -2.09 5.85 -2.01
C LYS A 99 -0.58 5.61 -2.05
N ILE A 100 0.15 6.64 -2.47
CA ILE A 100 1.62 6.66 -2.49
C ILE A 100 2.09 7.74 -1.52
N ASP A 101 2.96 7.38 -0.59
CA ASP A 101 3.66 8.32 0.29
C ASP A 101 5.17 8.19 0.04
N ILE A 102 5.86 9.30 -0.24
CA ILE A 102 7.30 9.35 -0.48
C ILE A 102 7.96 10.13 0.66
N GLU A 103 8.90 9.50 1.36
CA GLU A 103 9.66 10.12 2.46
C GLU A 103 11.15 10.12 2.11
N LEU A 104 11.81 11.27 2.15
CA LEU A 104 13.27 11.35 2.09
C LEU A 104 13.83 11.03 3.48
N LYS A 105 14.74 10.05 3.55
CA LYS A 105 15.40 9.65 4.80
C LYS A 105 16.91 9.68 4.66
N GLU A 106 17.54 10.30 5.63
CA GLU A 106 18.98 10.20 5.83
C GLU A 106 19.28 8.95 6.68
N LYS A 107 20.33 8.22 6.33
CA LYS A 107 20.87 7.21 7.25
C LYS A 107 21.49 7.94 8.44
N TYR A 108 20.88 7.85 9.62
CA TYR A 108 21.58 8.13 10.87
C TYR A 108 22.61 7.02 11.07
N GLU A 109 23.89 7.33 10.88
CA GLU A 109 24.96 6.49 11.41
C GLU A 109 24.91 6.62 12.93
N HIS A 110 24.30 5.63 13.58
CA HIS A 110 24.56 5.40 14.99
C HIS A 110 26.02 4.98 15.11
N GLN A 111 26.83 5.87 15.67
CA GLN A 111 28.18 5.60 16.15
C GLN A 111 28.13 4.69 17.37
#